data_AF-A0A068VHB5-F1
#
_entry.id   AF-A0A068VHB5-F1
#
_cell.length_a   1.000
_cell.length_b   1.000
_cell.length_c   1.000
_cell.angle_alpha   90.00
_cell.angle_beta   90.00
_cell.angle_gamma   90.00
#
_symmetry.space_group_name_H-M   'P 1'
#
loop_
_entity.id
_entity.type
_entity.pdbx_description
1 polymer ?
#
loop_
_entity_poly.entity_id
_entity_poly.type
_entity_poly.pdbx_seq_one_letter_code
_entity_poly.pdbx_strand_id
1 'polypeptide(L)'
;MVVPLRDTESEDLLDYLDVCLDFIDRSRQEGSVLVHCFAGNLSRIAANITAYLMRTEELSHEDALESLRQSCEFVCPNDGFLDQVDIMP
;
A
#
# COMPACT_ATOMS: atom_id res chain seq x y z
N MET A 1 -13.86 -3.13 -3.15
CA MET A 1 -13.71 -3.42 -1.71
C MET A 1 -13.57 -2.10 -0.96
N VAL A 2 -14.01 -2.00 0.29
CA VAL A 2 -13.81 -0.80 1.13
C VAL A 2 -13.25 -1.26 2.47
N VAL A 3 -12.16 -0.65 2.90
CA VAL A 3 -11.48 -0.94 4.18
C VAL A 3 -11.56 0.29 5.08
N PRO A 4 -12.07 0.20 6.32
CA PRO A 4 -12.22 1.32 7.23
C PRO A 4 -10.89 1.70 7.92
N LEU A 5 -9.81 1.86 7.16
CA LEU A 5 -8.48 2.18 7.66
C LEU A 5 -8.32 3.69 7.88
N ARG A 6 -7.93 4.12 9.10
CA ARG A 6 -7.63 5.53 9.39
C ARG A 6 -6.18 5.84 9.00
N ASP A 7 -5.90 7.09 8.65
CA ASP A 7 -4.51 7.51 8.41
C ASP A 7 -3.92 8.08 9.70
N THR A 8 -3.50 7.19 10.58
CA THR A 8 -2.81 7.51 11.84
C THR A 8 -1.72 6.48 12.07
N GLU A 9 -0.60 6.89 12.64
CA GLU A 9 0.55 6.00 12.91
C GLU A 9 0.20 4.81 13.81
N SER A 10 -0.82 4.94 14.66
CA SER A 10 -1.28 3.88 15.56
C SER A 10 -2.29 2.90 14.93
N GLU A 11 -2.69 3.12 13.68
CA GLU A 11 -3.63 2.23 12.99
C GLU A 11 -2.90 0.97 12.50
N ASP A 12 -3.52 -0.19 12.68
CA ASP A 12 -2.97 -1.46 12.21
C ASP A 12 -3.31 -1.67 10.73
N LEU A 13 -2.30 -1.52 9.88
CA LEU A 13 -2.38 -1.75 8.44
C LEU A 13 -2.27 -3.25 8.12
N LEU A 14 -1.48 -4.01 8.90
CA LEU A 14 -1.18 -5.42 8.65
C LEU A 14 -2.43 -6.29 8.70
N ASP A 15 -3.35 -5.99 9.61
CA ASP A 15 -4.64 -6.68 9.75
C ASP A 15 -5.48 -6.70 8.45
N TYR A 16 -5.28 -5.71 7.57
CA TYR A 16 -6.02 -5.58 6.32
C TYR A 16 -5.19 -5.93 5.09
N LEU A 17 -3.87 -6.03 5.25
CA LEU A 17 -2.94 -6.03 4.13
C LEU A 17 -3.17 -7.25 3.23
N ASP A 18 -3.17 -8.47 3.79
CA ASP A 18 -3.39 -9.69 3.01
C ASP A 18 -4.67 -9.65 2.17
N VAL A 19 -5.78 -9.21 2.78
CA VAL A 19 -7.08 -9.09 2.10
C VAL A 19 -7.03 -8.04 0.99
N CYS A 20 -6.34 -6.92 1.22
CA CYS A 20 -6.12 -5.89 0.20
C CYS A 20 -5.29 -6.41 -0.97
N LEU A 21 -4.16 -7.05 -0.68
CA LEU A 21 -3.23 -7.53 -1.70
C LEU A 21 -3.88 -8.63 -2.56
N ASP A 22 -4.59 -9.57 -1.94
CA ASP A 22 -5.32 -10.62 -2.65
C ASP A 22 -6.46 -10.06 -3.52
N PHE A 23 -7.16 -9.03 -3.03
CA PHE A 23 -8.16 -8.34 -3.83
C PHE A 23 -7.55 -7.68 -5.06
N ILE A 24 -6.39 -7.02 -4.92
CA ILE A 24 -5.68 -6.38 -6.03
C ILE A 24 -5.25 -7.46 -7.04
N ASP A 25 -4.58 -8.52 -6.60
CA ASP A 25 -4.08 -9.60 -7.47
C ASP A 25 -5.20 -10.24 -8.27
N ARG A 26 -6.28 -10.66 -7.60
CA ARG A 26 -7.41 -11.28 -8.28
C ARG A 26 -8.04 -10.33 -9.30
N SER A 27 -8.26 -9.07 -8.91
CA SER A 27 -8.93 -8.10 -9.77
C SER A 27 -8.09 -7.71 -10.98
N ARG A 28 -6.75 -7.74 -10.88
CA ARG A 28 -5.84 -7.54 -12.03
C ARG A 28 -5.92 -8.67 -13.07
N GLN A 29 -6.28 -9.89 -12.67
CA GLN A 29 -6.49 -11.00 -13.62
C GLN A 29 -7.76 -10.81 -14.46
N GLU A 30 -8.74 -10.07 -13.93
CA GLU A 30 -10.04 -9.82 -14.57
C GLU A 30 -10.10 -8.45 -15.27
N GLY A 31 -9.16 -7.54 -15.00
CA GLY A 31 -9.13 -6.20 -15.60
C GLY A 31 -8.17 -5.24 -14.91
N SER A 32 -8.68 -4.08 -14.48
CA SER A 32 -7.89 -3.01 -13.84
C SER A 32 -8.45 -2.64 -12.49
N VAL A 33 -7.57 -2.26 -11.56
CA VAL A 33 -7.91 -1.90 -10.17
C VAL A 33 -7.56 -0.44 -9.92
N LEU A 34 -8.51 0.31 -9.38
CA LEU A 34 -8.25 1.64 -8.83
C LEU A 34 -8.19 1.55 -7.31
N VAL A 35 -7.03 1.86 -6.73
CA VAL A 35 -6.84 1.97 -5.28
C VAL A 35 -6.80 3.46 -4.94
N HIS A 36 -7.64 3.89 -3.99
CA HIS A 36 -7.73 5.29 -3.59
C HIS A 36 -7.98 5.42 -2.08
N CYS A 37 -7.66 6.60 -1.55
CA CYS A 37 -7.95 6.99 -0.16
C CYS A 37 -8.78 8.28 -0.12
N PHE A 38 -8.70 9.03 0.98
CA PHE A 38 -9.42 10.29 1.14
C PHE A 38 -8.70 11.39 0.35
N ALA A 39 -9.45 12.42 -0.06
CA ALA A 39 -8.92 13.52 -0.84
C ALA A 39 -7.87 14.31 -0.02
N GLY A 40 -6.61 14.27 -0.46
CA GLY A 40 -5.55 15.17 0.01
C GLY A 40 -4.28 14.50 0.55
N ASN A 41 -4.37 13.26 1.04
CA ASN A 41 -3.20 12.52 1.54
C ASN A 41 -3.06 11.17 0.84
N LEU A 42 -1.89 10.88 0.27
CA LEU A 42 -1.64 9.61 -0.41
C LEU A 42 -1.06 8.54 0.52
N SER A 43 -1.12 8.74 1.84
CA SER A 43 -0.46 7.87 2.83
C SER A 43 -0.96 6.42 2.81
N ARG A 44 -2.27 6.20 2.98
CA ARG A 44 -2.86 4.84 3.00
C ARG A 44 -2.64 4.07 1.71
N ILE A 45 -2.79 4.75 0.56
CA ILE A 45 -2.57 4.10 -0.74
C ILE A 45 -1.10 3.79 -0.93
N ALA A 46 -0.21 4.68 -0.49
CA ALA A 46 1.22 4.49 -0.65
C ALA A 46 1.66 3.23 0.11
N ALA A 47 1.25 3.09 1.37
CA ALA A 47 1.57 1.91 2.17
C ALA A 47 1.03 0.60 1.55
N ASN A 48 -0.24 0.59 1.11
CA ASN A 48 -0.85 -0.60 0.50
C ASN A 48 -0.17 -0.99 -0.82
N ILE A 49 0.18 -0.02 -1.67
CA ILE A 49 0.82 -0.30 -2.96
C ILE A 49 2.30 -0.66 -2.78
N THR A 50 3.02 -0.03 -1.84
CA THR A 50 4.39 -0.43 -1.50
C THR A 50 4.43 -1.88 -1.04
N ALA A 51 3.57 -2.28 -0.10
CA ALA A 51 3.45 -3.67 0.32
C ALA A 51 3.08 -4.62 -0.85
N TYR A 52 2.18 -4.18 -1.73
CA TYR A 52 1.83 -4.97 -2.91
C TYR A 52 3.05 -5.23 -3.80
N LEU A 53 3.83 -4.19 -4.10
CA LEU A 53 5.04 -4.30 -4.91
C LEU A 53 6.10 -5.18 -4.23
N MET A 54 6.31 -5.04 -2.92
CA MET A 54 7.19 -5.93 -2.16
C MET A 54 6.78 -7.40 -2.33
N ARG A 55 5.48 -7.70 -2.17
CA ARG A 55 4.95 -9.08 -2.29
C ARG A 55 5.07 -9.64 -3.71
N THR A 56 4.77 -8.84 -4.73
CA THR A 56 4.67 -9.34 -6.11
C THR A 56 5.95 -9.26 -6.91
N GLU A 57 6.83 -8.32 -6.56
CA GLU A 57 8.07 -8.04 -7.30
C GLU A 57 9.33 -8.34 -6.48
N GLU A 58 9.19 -8.89 -5.27
CA GLU A 58 10.30 -9.24 -4.36
C GLU A 58 11.24 -8.05 -4.08
N LEU A 59 10.67 -6.85 -4.06
CA LEU A 59 11.39 -5.60 -3.81
C LEU A 59 11.56 -5.36 -2.31
N SER A 60 12.65 -4.68 -1.93
CA SER A 60 12.76 -4.10 -0.59
C SER A 60 11.71 -3.00 -0.39
N HIS A 61 11.40 -2.64 0.85
CA HIS A 61 10.45 -1.54 1.10
C HIS A 61 10.91 -0.23 0.46
N GLU A 62 12.23 0.05 0.45
CA GLU A 62 12.82 1.24 -0.16
C GLU A 62 12.61 1.21 -1.68
N ASP A 63 12.99 0.11 -2.34
CA ASP A 63 12.85 -0.06 -3.79
C ASP A 63 11.38 -0.02 -4.24
N ALA A 64 10.49 -0.63 -3.47
CA ALA A 64 9.06 -0.62 -3.74
C ALA A 64 8.46 0.79 -3.63
N LEU A 65 8.87 1.55 -2.60
CA LEU A 65 8.43 2.93 -2.43
C LEU A 65 9.00 3.85 -3.51
N GLU A 66 10.26 3.68 -3.90
CA GLU A 66 10.86 4.41 -5.02
C GLU A 66 10.17 4.10 -6.34
N SER A 67 9.90 2.82 -6.63
CA SER A 67 9.14 2.39 -7.81
C SER A 67 7.76 3.06 -7.86
N LEU A 68 7.06 3.10 -6.72
CA LEU A 68 5.78 3.81 -6.63
C LEU A 68 5.92 5.31 -6.88
N ARG A 69 6.96 5.96 -6.35
CA ARG A 69 7.23 7.40 -6.56
C ARG A 69 7.46 7.76 -8.02
N GLN A 70 8.00 6.85 -8.83
CA GLN A 70 8.15 7.06 -10.28
C GLN A 70 6.80 7.21 -11.00
N SER A 71 5.75 6.57 -10.48
CA SER A 71 4.39 6.66 -11.03
C SER A 71 3.54 7.72 -10.35
N CYS A 72 3.83 8.04 -9.07
CA CYS A 72 3.07 8.99 -8.27
C CYS A 72 4.01 9.76 -7.33
N GLU A 73 4.50 10.92 -7.76
CA GLU A 73 5.56 11.69 -7.08
C GLU A 73 5.19 12.08 -5.63
N PHE A 74 3.92 12.30 -5.33
CA PHE A 74 3.45 12.83 -4.05
C PHE A 74 3.11 11.76 -3.01
N VAL A 75 3.50 10.50 -3.22
CA VAL A 75 3.26 9.42 -2.25
C VAL A 75 4.13 9.59 -1.01
N CYS A 76 3.48 9.58 0.15
CA CYS A 76 4.13 9.70 1.45
C CYS A 76 3.28 8.95 2.49
N PRO A 77 3.60 7.67 2.76
CA PRO A 77 3.01 6.95 3.89
C PRO A 77 3.38 7.66 5.21
N ASN A 78 2.52 7.56 6.22
CA ASN A 78 2.90 7.96 7.58
C ASN A 78 3.96 6.99 8.15
N ASP A 79 4.71 7.45 9.14
CA ASP A 79 5.84 6.71 9.71
C ASP A 79 5.41 5.35 10.29
N GLY A 80 4.27 5.28 10.97
CA GLY A 80 3.74 4.03 11.51
C GLY A 80 3.38 3.00 10.43
N PHE A 81 2.98 3.44 9.24
CA PHE A 81 2.78 2.54 8.09
C PHE A 81 4.10 2.13 7.45
N LEU A 82 5.10 3.00 7.39
CA LEU A 82 6.43 2.62 6.90
C LEU A 82 7.03 1.53 7.78
N ASP A 83 6.98 1.71 9.11
CA ASP A 83 7.47 0.73 10.08
C ASP A 83 6.76 -0.63 9.92
N GLN A 84 5.44 -0.62 9.70
CA GLN A 84 4.67 -1.85 9.49
C GLN A 84 5.01 -2.53 8.16
N VAL A 85 5.26 -1.76 7.09
CA VAL A 85 5.62 -2.30 5.78
C VAL A 85 7.05 -2.86 5.79
N ASP A 86 7.99 -2.23 6.50
CA ASP A 86 9.38 -2.69 6.62
C ASP A 86 9.51 -4.05 7.33
N ILE A 87 8.62 -4.36 8.28
CA ILE A 87 8.60 -5.67 8.94
C ILE A 87 7.88 -6.76 8.15
N MET A 88 7.34 -6.43 6.97
CA MET A 88 6.72 -7.41 6.09
C MET A 88 7.79 -8.32 5.46
N PRO A 89 7.61 -9.66 5.46
CA PRO A 89 8.61 -10.61 4.97
C PRO A 89 8.77 -10.62 3.45
#